data_AF-A0A6A5C3V6-F1
#
_entry.id   AF-A0A6A5C3V6-F1
#
_cell.length_a   1.000
_cell.length_b   1.000
_cell.length_c   1.000
_cell.angle_alpha   90.00
_cell.angle_beta   90.00
_cell.angle_gamma   90.00
#
_symmetry.space_group_name_H-M   'P 1'
#
loop_
_entity.id
_entity.type
_entity.pdbx_description
1 polymer ?
#
loop_
_entity_poly.entity_id
_entity_poly.type
_entity_poly.pdbx_seq_one_letter_code
_entity_poly.pdbx_strand_id
1 'polypeptide(L)'
;MITVPHIVNLNLTGKWRENGGRIWHCTQNGHHFTWTQEGTGRVATGIAVPKVNSSEFAVVLTFDNTVHWLLKPSPDHNQLHGPSDTFTRVFPLVAEAPFGGYQEKSGKVWQVTASGPSSFVLHNQQDGRNADGYFSRDPSTGMYTVFINFHNNGQDHLLKVVTNTLASLPLSNGDVFTKIY
;
A
#
# COMPACT_ATOMS: atom_id res chain seq x y z
N MET A 1 38.96 1.87 17.53
CA MET A 1 37.55 2.31 17.64
C MET A 1 36.74 1.34 16.79
N ILE A 2 36.01 0.41 17.40
CA ILE A 2 35.19 -0.55 16.66
C ILE A 2 33.90 0.18 16.30
N THR A 3 33.75 0.57 15.04
CA THR A 3 32.47 1.02 14.50
C THR A 3 31.54 -0.18 14.47
N VAL A 4 30.58 -0.21 15.38
CA VAL A 4 29.46 -1.15 15.30
C VAL A 4 28.68 -0.79 14.04
N PRO A 5 28.57 -1.67 13.03
CA PRO A 5 27.79 -1.38 11.84
C PRO A 5 26.36 -1.10 12.27
N HIS A 6 25.78 -0.03 11.74
CA HIS A 6 24.34 0.22 11.89
C HIS A 6 23.63 -1.00 11.30
N ILE A 7 23.05 -1.85 12.15
CA ILE A 7 22.33 -3.03 11.69
C ILE A 7 21.06 -2.52 11.02
N VAL A 8 21.10 -2.39 9.70
CA VAL A 8 19.87 -2.38 8.91
C VAL A 8 19.25 -3.75 9.17
N ASN A 9 18.07 -3.79 9.79
CA ASN A 9 17.34 -5.05 9.90
C ASN A 9 16.49 -5.16 8.64
N LEU A 10 16.78 -6.14 7.78
CA LEU A 10 15.89 -6.50 6.70
C LEU A 10 14.55 -6.93 7.30
N ASN A 11 13.51 -6.10 7.12
CA ASN A 11 12.17 -6.40 7.56
C ASN A 11 11.41 -7.11 6.45
N LEU A 12 11.09 -8.38 6.67
CA LEU A 12 10.29 -9.23 5.80
C LEU A 12 8.84 -9.32 6.24
N THR A 13 8.47 -8.80 7.42
CA THR A 13 7.08 -8.83 7.92
C THR A 13 6.12 -8.18 6.93
N GLY A 14 5.00 -8.84 6.69
CA GLY A 14 3.96 -8.38 5.75
C GLY A 14 3.47 -9.48 4.82
N LYS A 15 2.92 -9.07 3.67
CA LYS A 15 2.43 -9.99 2.65
C LYS A 15 3.40 -10.04 1.47
N TRP A 16 3.54 -11.21 0.87
CA TRP A 16 4.40 -11.46 -0.30
C TRP A 16 3.63 -12.28 -1.32
N ARG A 17 3.76 -11.94 -2.61
CA ARG A 17 3.10 -12.63 -3.72
C ARG A 17 4.14 -13.42 -4.51
N GLU A 18 3.90 -14.71 -4.69
CA GLU A 18 4.68 -15.56 -5.61
C GLU A 18 4.22 -15.32 -7.06
N ASN A 19 5.02 -15.65 -8.07
CA ASN A 19 4.64 -15.43 -9.48
C ASN A 19 3.35 -16.16 -9.87
N GLY A 20 3.06 -17.29 -9.23
CA GLY A 20 1.78 -18.02 -9.37
C GLY A 20 0.55 -17.29 -8.80
N GLY A 21 0.72 -16.09 -8.24
CA GLY A 21 -0.36 -15.24 -7.74
C GLY A 21 -0.78 -15.50 -6.29
N ARG A 22 -0.33 -16.60 -5.68
CA ARG A 22 -0.63 -16.92 -4.28
C ARG A 22 0.07 -15.96 -3.33
N ILE A 23 -0.59 -15.71 -2.20
CA ILE A 23 -0.12 -14.78 -1.18
C ILE A 23 0.43 -15.56 0.01
N TRP A 24 1.57 -15.10 0.50
CA TRP A 24 2.25 -15.58 1.71
C TRP A 24 2.24 -14.50 2.77
N HIS A 25 1.87 -14.87 3.99
CA HIS A 25 1.91 -14.02 5.17
C HIS A 25 3.19 -14.27 5.94
N CYS A 26 4.05 -13.26 6.06
CA CYS A 26 5.30 -13.32 6.78
C CYS A 26 5.17 -12.72 8.19
N THR A 27 5.57 -13.50 9.19
CA THR A 27 5.90 -13.02 10.54
C THR A 27 7.41 -13.18 10.76
N GLN A 28 8.05 -12.15 11.32
CA GLN A 28 9.50 -12.18 11.59
C GLN A 28 9.78 -11.82 13.04
N ASN A 29 10.68 -12.59 13.68
CA ASN A 29 11.20 -12.35 15.01
C ASN A 29 12.73 -12.39 14.97
N GLY A 30 13.35 -11.20 15.02
CA GLY A 30 14.79 -11.05 14.81
C GLY A 30 15.21 -11.54 13.43
N HIS A 31 16.15 -12.47 13.39
CA HIS A 31 16.63 -13.08 12.15
C HIS A 31 15.73 -14.19 11.62
N HIS A 32 14.79 -14.70 12.42
CA HIS A 32 13.96 -15.84 12.05
C HIS A 32 12.61 -15.35 11.53
N PHE A 33 12.07 -16.01 10.51
CA PHE A 33 10.74 -15.69 9.98
C PHE A 33 9.97 -16.95 9.57
N THR A 34 8.65 -16.83 9.55
CA THR A 34 7.71 -17.85 9.12
C THR A 34 6.76 -17.26 8.10
N TRP A 35 6.56 -17.98 6.99
CA TRP A 35 5.62 -17.65 5.94
C TRP A 35 4.50 -18.68 5.92
N THR A 36 3.26 -18.21 5.83
CA THR A 36 2.07 -19.08 5.67
C THR A 36 1.34 -18.70 4.38
N GLN A 37 1.13 -19.65 3.49
CA GLN A 37 0.42 -19.45 2.24
C GLN A 37 -1.09 -19.39 2.46
N GLU A 38 -1.72 -18.33 1.97
CA GLU A 38 -3.16 -18.13 2.03
C GLU A 38 -3.90 -19.22 1.24
N GLY A 39 -4.99 -19.74 1.80
CA GLY A 39 -5.85 -20.75 1.17
C GLY A 39 -5.34 -22.19 1.23
N THR A 40 -4.03 -22.42 1.21
CA THR A 40 -3.46 -23.79 1.30
C THR A 40 -2.95 -24.14 2.69
N GLY A 41 -2.59 -23.14 3.50
CA GLY A 41 -2.00 -23.35 4.82
C GLY A 41 -0.56 -23.89 4.79
N ARG A 42 0.08 -23.96 3.60
CA ARG A 42 1.49 -24.35 3.49
C ARG A 42 2.38 -23.39 4.27
N VAL A 43 3.44 -23.91 4.86
CA VAL A 43 4.35 -23.14 5.72
C VAL A 43 5.77 -23.22 5.18
N ALA A 44 6.46 -22.08 5.21
CA ALA A 44 7.89 -22.01 5.00
C ALA A 44 8.53 -21.26 6.18
N THR A 45 9.74 -21.64 6.57
CA THR A 45 10.51 -20.97 7.64
C THR A 45 11.83 -20.49 7.09
N GLY A 46 12.40 -19.44 7.68
CA GLY A 46 13.62 -18.89 7.15
C GLY A 46 14.44 -18.07 8.13
N ILE A 47 15.65 -17.75 7.67
CA ILE A 47 16.62 -16.93 8.38
C ILE A 47 17.07 -15.81 7.44
N ALA A 48 17.02 -14.57 7.91
CA ALA A 48 17.50 -13.38 7.21
C ALA A 48 18.62 -12.72 8.03
N VAL A 49 19.83 -12.74 7.49
CA VAL A 49 21.03 -12.24 8.17
C VAL A 49 21.86 -11.33 7.25
N PRO A 50 22.50 -10.29 7.78
CA PRO A 50 23.46 -9.49 7.01
C PRO A 50 24.65 -10.36 6.61
N LYS A 51 25.11 -10.19 5.37
CA LYS A 51 26.36 -10.82 4.92
C LYS A 51 27.53 -10.17 5.64
N VAL A 52 28.53 -10.98 6.00
CA VAL A 52 29.74 -10.51 6.67
C VAL A 52 30.42 -9.43 5.82
N ASN A 53 30.72 -8.27 6.42
CA ASN A 53 31.36 -7.12 5.78
C ASN A 53 30.63 -6.57 4.55
N SER A 54 29.30 -6.70 4.50
CA SER A 54 28.49 -6.22 3.38
C SER A 54 27.20 -5.56 3.89
N SER A 55 26.63 -4.66 3.07
CA SER A 55 25.29 -4.11 3.27
C SER A 55 24.19 -5.04 2.73
N GLU A 56 24.55 -6.17 2.12
CA GLU A 56 23.62 -7.15 1.57
C GLU A 56 23.14 -8.14 2.64
N PHE A 57 21.99 -8.75 2.40
CA PHE A 57 21.43 -9.82 3.22
C PHE A 57 21.52 -11.17 2.52
N ALA A 58 21.73 -12.23 3.29
CA ALA A 58 21.42 -13.59 2.90
C ALA A 58 20.06 -13.95 3.50
N VAL A 59 19.12 -14.39 2.65
CA VAL A 59 17.80 -14.85 3.07
C VAL A 59 17.67 -16.31 2.69
N VAL A 60 17.59 -17.19 3.68
CA VAL A 60 17.37 -18.62 3.49
C VAL A 60 15.91 -18.91 3.79
N LEU A 61 15.21 -19.56 2.86
CA LEU A 61 13.82 -19.98 3.00
C LEU A 61 13.71 -21.49 2.83
N THR A 62 13.01 -22.14 3.74
CA THR A 62 12.80 -23.59 3.77
C THR A 62 11.32 -23.88 3.66
N PHE A 63 10.90 -24.53 2.57
CA PHE A 63 9.53 -24.99 2.38
C PHE A 63 9.37 -26.38 2.96
N ASP A 64 8.30 -26.60 3.72
CA ASP A 64 7.86 -27.92 4.17
C ASP A 64 9.01 -28.76 4.78
N ASN A 65 9.97 -28.09 5.45
CA ASN A 65 11.20 -28.64 6.03
C ASN A 65 12.13 -29.43 5.09
N THR A 66 11.96 -29.32 3.76
CA THR A 66 12.64 -30.21 2.80
C THR A 66 13.33 -29.45 1.66
N VAL A 67 12.77 -28.33 1.21
CA VAL A 67 13.33 -27.56 0.08
C VAL A 67 13.90 -26.26 0.59
N HIS A 68 15.19 -26.01 0.36
CA HIS A 68 15.89 -24.81 0.84
C HIS A 68 16.29 -23.90 -0.32
N TRP A 69 15.89 -22.64 -0.26
CA TRP A 69 16.23 -21.61 -1.23
C TRP A 69 17.08 -20.53 -0.56
N LEU A 70 18.18 -20.17 -1.21
CA LEU A 70 18.88 -18.92 -0.95
C LEU A 70 18.24 -17.84 -1.84
N LEU A 71 17.50 -16.93 -1.23
CA LEU A 71 16.86 -15.82 -1.93
C LEU A 71 17.83 -14.64 -2.02
N LYS A 72 17.81 -13.98 -3.17
CA LYS A 72 18.51 -12.71 -3.39
C LYS A 72 17.51 -11.54 -3.27
N PRO A 73 17.62 -10.67 -2.26
CA PRO A 73 16.83 -9.46 -2.19
C PRO A 73 17.13 -8.51 -3.35
N SER A 74 16.11 -7.84 -3.88
CA SER A 74 16.28 -6.67 -4.76
C SER A 74 16.86 -5.48 -3.97
N PRO A 75 17.48 -4.49 -4.64
CA PRO A 75 18.04 -3.32 -3.97
C PRO A 75 17.05 -2.50 -3.14
N ASP A 76 15.77 -2.51 -3.51
CA ASP A 76 14.68 -1.84 -2.79
C ASP A 76 14.02 -2.73 -1.72
N HIS A 77 14.50 -3.97 -1.56
CA HIS A 77 13.99 -5.01 -0.66
C HIS A 77 12.51 -5.37 -0.87
N ASN A 78 11.95 -5.08 -2.05
CA ASN A 78 10.57 -5.38 -2.39
C ASN A 78 10.42 -6.69 -3.17
N GLN A 79 11.53 -7.30 -3.58
CA GLN A 79 11.52 -8.60 -4.23
C GLN A 79 12.55 -9.51 -3.58
N LEU A 80 12.21 -10.79 -3.49
CA LEU A 80 13.11 -11.86 -3.12
C LEU A 80 13.14 -12.86 -4.26
N HIS A 81 14.27 -12.93 -4.95
CA HIS A 81 14.47 -13.81 -6.10
C HIS A 81 14.98 -15.17 -5.63
N GLY A 82 14.18 -16.22 -5.82
CA GLY A 82 14.58 -17.61 -5.62
C GLY A 82 14.99 -18.30 -6.92
N PRO A 83 15.38 -19.58 -6.86
CA PRO A 83 15.80 -20.35 -8.03
C PRO A 83 14.71 -20.54 -9.09
N SER A 84 13.45 -20.65 -8.69
CA SER A 84 12.32 -20.91 -9.59
C SER A 84 11.11 -19.99 -9.39
N ASP A 85 11.20 -19.00 -8.50
CA ASP A 85 10.12 -18.04 -8.25
C ASP A 85 10.68 -16.69 -7.78
N THR A 86 9.89 -15.63 -7.88
CA THR A 86 10.17 -14.33 -7.28
C THR A 86 9.01 -13.93 -6.38
N PHE A 87 9.31 -13.67 -5.11
CA PHE A 87 8.33 -13.16 -4.17
C PHE A 87 8.37 -11.65 -4.17
N THR A 88 7.28 -11.01 -4.57
CA THR A 88 7.14 -9.55 -4.56
C THR A 88 6.34 -9.11 -3.35
N ARG A 89 6.86 -8.15 -2.60
CA ARG A 89 6.22 -7.55 -1.44
C ARG A 89 4.87 -6.99 -1.86
N VAL A 90 3.82 -7.46 -1.21
CA VAL A 90 2.48 -6.95 -1.40
C VAL A 90 2.35 -5.78 -0.45
N PHE A 91 2.60 -4.60 -1.00
CA PHE A 91 2.10 -3.40 -0.39
C PHE A 91 0.57 -3.44 -0.47
N PRO A 92 -0.14 -2.92 0.55
CA PRO A 92 -1.48 -2.42 0.25
C PRO A 92 -1.33 -1.55 -0.99
N LEU A 93 -2.20 -1.73 -1.99
CA LEU A 93 -2.22 -0.82 -3.13
C LEU A 93 -2.30 0.58 -2.53
N VAL A 94 -1.20 1.32 -2.56
CA VAL A 94 -1.23 2.73 -2.22
C VAL A 94 -2.08 3.30 -3.33
N ALA A 95 -3.34 3.54 -3.02
CA ALA A 95 -4.21 4.27 -3.88
C ALA A 95 -3.44 5.53 -4.28
N GLU A 96 -3.26 5.77 -5.59
CA GLU A 96 -2.71 7.05 -6.04
C GLU A 96 -3.51 8.16 -5.38
N ALA A 97 -2.87 8.92 -4.50
CA ALA A 97 -3.60 9.87 -3.70
C ALA A 97 -4.26 10.90 -4.62
N PRO A 98 -5.51 11.33 -4.34
CA PRO A 98 -6.14 12.38 -5.11
C PRO A 98 -5.22 13.60 -5.25
N PHE A 99 -5.14 14.18 -6.45
CA PHE A 99 -4.36 15.37 -6.76
C PHE A 99 -5.05 16.16 -7.88
N GLY A 100 -4.68 17.43 -8.07
CA GLY A 100 -5.25 18.28 -9.11
C GLY A 100 -6.62 18.85 -8.73
N GLY A 101 -7.41 19.21 -9.74
CA GLY A 101 -8.75 19.77 -9.55
C GLY A 101 -9.85 18.73 -9.78
N TYR A 102 -10.99 18.92 -9.14
CA TYR A 102 -12.23 18.21 -9.40
C TYR A 102 -13.34 19.20 -9.71
N GLN A 103 -14.05 19.02 -10.82
CA GLN A 103 -15.22 19.81 -11.14
C GLN A 103 -16.49 19.08 -10.69
N GLU A 104 -17.34 19.77 -9.93
CA GLU A 104 -18.67 19.29 -9.55
C GLU A 104 -19.70 19.62 -10.64
N LYS A 105 -20.89 19.01 -10.61
CA LYS A 105 -21.92 19.17 -11.66
C LYS A 105 -22.38 20.62 -11.86
N SER A 106 -22.29 21.46 -10.84
CA SER A 106 -22.61 22.89 -10.91
C SER A 106 -21.55 23.71 -11.69
N GLY A 107 -20.41 23.11 -12.02
CA GLY A 107 -19.28 23.74 -12.68
C GLY A 107 -18.22 24.29 -11.72
N LYS A 108 -18.45 24.31 -10.41
CA LYS A 108 -17.44 24.71 -9.42
C LYS A 108 -16.27 23.72 -9.37
N VAL A 109 -15.11 24.24 -9.02
CA VAL A 109 -13.84 23.50 -9.00
C VAL A 109 -13.34 23.38 -7.57
N TRP A 110 -13.10 22.16 -7.15
CA TRP A 110 -12.47 21.78 -5.88
C TRP A 110 -11.03 21.38 -6.13
N GLN A 111 -10.09 22.22 -5.72
CA GLN A 111 -8.66 21.96 -5.86
C GLN A 111 -8.17 21.11 -4.68
N VAL A 112 -7.41 20.04 -4.97
CA VAL A 112 -6.66 19.34 -3.94
C VAL A 112 -5.49 20.22 -3.49
N THR A 113 -5.49 20.62 -2.21
CA THR A 113 -4.47 21.50 -1.61
C THR A 113 -3.48 20.74 -0.71
N ALA A 114 -3.87 19.58 -0.21
CA ALA A 114 -3.00 18.65 0.51
C ALA A 114 -3.38 17.21 0.17
N SER A 115 -2.40 16.32 0.14
CA SER A 115 -2.62 14.91 -0.18
C SER A 115 -1.59 14.03 0.54
N GLY A 116 -2.05 12.89 1.06
CA GLY A 116 -1.26 11.92 1.80
C GLY A 116 -1.69 10.48 1.47
N PRO A 117 -1.09 9.47 2.12
CA PRO A 117 -1.30 8.06 1.76
C PRO A 117 -2.75 7.55 1.86
N SER A 118 -3.59 8.21 2.66
CA SER A 118 -5.00 7.82 2.89
C SER A 118 -5.94 9.02 3.10
N SER A 119 -5.47 10.24 2.87
CA SER A 119 -6.24 11.46 3.05
C SER A 119 -5.85 12.55 2.06
N PHE A 120 -6.75 13.52 1.87
CA PHE A 120 -6.54 14.70 1.05
C PHE A 120 -7.44 15.84 1.52
N VAL A 121 -7.15 17.08 1.12
CA VAL A 121 -7.96 18.26 1.43
C VAL A 121 -8.37 18.91 0.12
N LEU A 122 -9.65 19.27 0.01
CA LEU A 122 -10.22 20.00 -1.13
C LEU A 122 -10.57 21.43 -0.74
N HIS A 123 -10.27 22.37 -1.63
CA HIS A 123 -10.65 23.78 -1.52
C HIS A 123 -11.48 24.21 -2.74
N ASN A 124 -12.70 24.69 -2.51
CA ASN A 124 -13.55 25.23 -3.57
C ASN A 124 -13.02 26.59 -4.03
N GLN A 125 -12.60 26.67 -5.29
CA GLN A 125 -11.96 27.85 -5.87
C GLN A 125 -12.92 29.04 -6.04
N GLN A 126 -14.24 28.81 -6.04
CA GLN A 126 -15.24 29.84 -6.28
C GLN A 126 -15.84 30.40 -4.99
N ASP A 127 -16.09 29.56 -3.98
CA ASP A 127 -16.78 29.96 -2.74
C ASP A 127 -15.95 29.78 -1.45
N GLY A 128 -14.71 29.30 -1.56
CA GLY A 128 -13.75 29.25 -0.45
C GLY A 128 -13.99 28.15 0.58
N ARG A 129 -15.01 27.29 0.39
CA ARG A 129 -15.29 26.15 1.27
C ARG A 129 -14.17 25.12 1.22
N ASN A 130 -13.98 24.41 2.33
CA ASN A 130 -13.04 23.29 2.42
C ASN A 130 -13.79 21.97 2.66
N ALA A 131 -13.17 20.88 2.23
CA ALA A 131 -13.62 19.53 2.56
C ALA A 131 -12.44 18.60 2.81
N ASP A 132 -12.58 17.72 3.79
CA ASP A 132 -11.61 16.68 4.09
C ASP A 132 -11.96 15.40 3.35
N GLY A 133 -10.97 14.80 2.70
CA GLY A 133 -11.09 13.56 1.96
C GLY A 133 -10.32 12.41 2.63
N TYR A 134 -10.91 11.23 2.67
CA TYR A 134 -10.26 10.00 3.13
C TYR A 134 -10.50 8.90 2.11
N PHE A 135 -9.49 8.07 1.85
CA PHE A 135 -9.63 7.00 0.88
C PHE A 135 -8.87 5.73 1.28
N SER A 136 -9.37 4.60 0.79
CA SER A 136 -8.70 3.32 0.81
C SER A 136 -8.98 2.59 -0.50
N ARG A 137 -8.09 1.68 -0.88
CA ARG A 137 -8.30 0.77 -2.02
C ARG A 137 -8.30 -0.65 -1.53
N ASP A 138 -9.39 -1.36 -1.77
CA ASP A 138 -9.49 -2.77 -1.49
C ASP A 138 -8.59 -3.54 -2.47
N PRO A 139 -7.56 -4.26 -2.00
CA PRO A 139 -6.64 -4.97 -2.87
C PRO A 139 -7.27 -6.20 -3.55
N SER A 140 -8.41 -6.70 -3.07
CA SER A 140 -9.09 -7.86 -3.63
C SER A 140 -9.99 -7.50 -4.81
N THR A 141 -10.72 -6.39 -4.69
CA THR A 141 -11.65 -5.90 -5.73
C THR A 141 -11.05 -4.79 -6.59
N GLY A 142 -9.96 -4.17 -6.14
CA GLY A 142 -9.36 -2.99 -6.76
C GLY A 142 -10.18 -1.71 -6.58
N MET A 143 -11.32 -1.76 -5.88
CA MET A 143 -12.25 -0.65 -5.67
C MET A 143 -11.72 0.32 -4.61
N TYR A 144 -11.93 1.60 -4.86
CA TYR A 144 -11.74 2.68 -3.91
C TYR A 144 -12.99 2.86 -3.07
N THR A 145 -12.81 3.01 -1.76
CA THR A 145 -13.80 3.64 -0.89
C THR A 145 -13.28 5.03 -0.54
N VAL A 146 -14.05 6.07 -0.85
CA VAL A 146 -13.70 7.46 -0.58
C VAL A 146 -14.78 8.07 0.31
N PHE A 147 -14.36 8.83 1.32
CA PHE A 147 -15.23 9.66 2.13
C PHE A 147 -14.83 11.12 1.92
N ILE A 148 -15.79 12.01 1.73
CA ILE A 148 -15.57 13.45 1.63
C ILE A 148 -16.46 14.14 2.66
N ASN A 149 -15.84 14.84 3.60
CA ASN A 149 -16.50 15.59 4.66
C ASN A 149 -16.50 17.07 4.30
N PHE A 150 -17.67 17.61 3.94
CA PHE A 150 -17.83 19.03 3.65
C PHE A 150 -18.09 19.81 4.94
N HIS A 151 -17.29 20.84 5.21
CA HIS A 151 -17.48 21.72 6.35
C HIS A 151 -18.35 22.91 5.95
N ASN A 152 -19.60 22.94 6.40
CA ASN A 152 -20.54 24.01 6.07
C ASN A 152 -21.10 24.65 7.34
N ASN A 153 -20.68 25.89 7.64
CA ASN A 153 -21.18 26.68 8.77
C ASN A 153 -21.16 25.95 10.13
N GLY A 154 -20.09 25.19 10.41
CA GLY A 154 -19.95 24.43 11.66
C GLY A 154 -20.71 23.10 11.70
N GLN A 155 -21.25 22.65 10.57
CA GLN A 155 -21.82 21.32 10.39
C GLN A 155 -21.03 20.53 9.36
N ASP A 156 -20.75 19.28 9.69
CA ASP A 156 -20.02 18.33 8.84
C ASP A 156 -21.01 17.51 8.03
N HIS A 157 -20.77 17.40 6.72
CA HIS A 157 -21.60 16.62 5.81
C HIS A 157 -20.72 15.59 5.10
N LEU A 158 -20.78 14.34 5.58
CA LEU A 158 -19.99 13.24 5.08
C LEU A 158 -20.70 12.52 3.93
N LEU A 159 -20.07 12.47 2.77
CA LEU A 159 -20.51 11.67 1.63
C LEU A 159 -19.55 10.50 1.42
N LYS A 160 -20.10 9.32 1.09
CA LYS A 160 -19.34 8.12 0.76
C LYS A 160 -19.43 7.84 -0.74
N VAL A 161 -18.31 7.43 -1.32
CA VAL A 161 -18.18 6.99 -2.71
C VAL A 161 -17.52 5.62 -2.72
N VAL A 162 -18.03 4.73 -3.57
CA VAL A 162 -17.36 3.48 -3.92
C VAL A 162 -17.19 3.48 -5.43
N THR A 163 -15.94 3.43 -5.91
CA THR A 163 -15.60 3.63 -7.33
C THR A 163 -14.38 2.81 -7.72
N ASN A 164 -14.23 2.48 -9.00
CA ASN A 164 -13.03 1.81 -9.52
C ASN A 164 -11.91 2.79 -9.89
N THR A 165 -12.19 4.10 -9.87
CA THR A 165 -11.25 5.16 -10.28
C THR A 165 -11.42 6.42 -9.43
N LEU A 166 -10.32 7.08 -9.10
CA LEU A 166 -10.34 8.39 -8.47
C LEU A 166 -10.55 9.54 -9.47
N ALA A 167 -10.59 9.28 -10.77
CA ALA A 167 -10.87 10.31 -11.77
C ALA A 167 -12.35 10.74 -11.79
N SER A 168 -13.25 9.94 -11.23
CA SER A 168 -14.69 10.22 -11.18
C SER A 168 -15.25 9.69 -9.87
N LEU A 169 -15.77 10.60 -9.04
CA LEU A 169 -16.33 10.30 -7.73
C LEU A 169 -17.83 10.59 -7.73
N PRO A 170 -18.69 9.59 -8.02
CA PRO A 170 -20.14 9.77 -7.93
C PRO A 170 -20.54 9.90 -6.47
N LEU A 171 -20.98 11.09 -6.07
CA LEU A 171 -21.37 11.41 -4.71
C LEU A 171 -22.78 10.87 -4.41
N SER A 172 -23.04 10.47 -3.17
CA SER A 172 -24.32 9.88 -2.76
C SER A 172 -25.52 10.82 -2.85
N ASN A 173 -25.29 12.12 -3.04
CA ASN A 173 -26.32 13.14 -3.27
C ASN A 173 -26.69 13.33 -4.76
N GLY A 174 -26.15 12.51 -5.67
CA GLY A 174 -26.41 12.60 -7.12
C GLY A 174 -25.52 13.59 -7.88
N ASP A 175 -24.56 14.21 -7.20
CA ASP A 175 -23.48 14.98 -7.82
C ASP A 175 -22.32 14.06 -8.26
N VAL A 176 -21.39 14.57 -9.05
CA VAL A 176 -20.19 13.87 -9.47
C VAL A 176 -19.00 14.81 -9.46
N PHE A 177 -17.93 14.42 -8.78
CA PHE A 177 -16.66 15.11 -8.86
C PHE A 177 -15.84 14.45 -9.96
N THR A 178 -15.63 15.18 -11.06
CA THR A 178 -14.85 14.72 -12.20
C THR A 178 -13.49 15.40 -12.17
N LYS A 179 -12.42 14.62 -12.21
CA LYS A 179 -11.06 15.16 -12.21
C LYS A 179 -10.82 16.00 -13.46
N ILE A 180 -10.26 17.19 -13.27
CA ILE A 180 -9.82 18.09 -14.32
C ILE A 180 -8.29 18.19 -14.29
N TYR A 181 -7.68 18.29 -15.49
CA TYR A 181 -6.23 18.36 -15.68
C TYR A 181 -5.70 19.77 -15.49
#